data_AF-A0AAJ5BE98-F1
#
_entry.id   AF-A0AAJ5BE98-F1
#
_cell.length_a   1.000
_cell.length_b   1.000
_cell.length_c   1.000
_cell.angle_alpha   90.00
_cell.angle_beta   90.00
_cell.angle_gamma   90.00
#
_symmetry.space_group_name_H-M   'P 1'
#
loop_
_entity.id
_entity.type
_entity.pdbx_description
1 polymer ?
#
loop_
_entity_poly.entity_id
_entity_poly.type
_entity_poly.pdbx_seq_one_letter_code
_entity_poly.pdbx_strand_id
1 'polypeptide(L)'
;MQYIDLGVEKLVLVIPDEYDVELADYGGFILTKDGVSYLPYISVYEIRTVGGEDFDFEQVLEDFTTEASHIEEEVKEVGDKFYYMTELEIEDLYIYEYSVLYNNVRFELQLFISQSDVNSELASDYLEETVQMIEYVGIVLNEDHSSQALTPEELEFIESSVSKLLGANQYELKSVFDSGKALDILQWLFDEQCFDLKDKEYLGKLGLLFGALLRYYYIDFEWVGVEGDLGYEYALQYKDTEVVIFPISLVVSRLEAGEHIQIARLLDKIFQSVEDQFEEE
;
A
#
# COMPACT_ATOMS: atom_id res chain seq x y z
N MET A 1 9.86 -14.85 -3.45
CA MET A 1 9.05 -13.75 -3.96
C MET A 1 9.94 -12.52 -4.08
N GLN A 2 9.73 -11.70 -5.11
CA GLN A 2 10.45 -10.44 -5.33
C GLN A 2 9.45 -9.28 -5.44
N TYR A 3 9.94 -8.05 -5.27
CA TYR A 3 9.12 -6.84 -5.19
C TYR A 3 9.38 -5.90 -6.36
N ILE A 4 8.31 -5.39 -6.98
CA ILE A 4 8.37 -4.33 -7.99
C ILE A 4 7.74 -3.07 -7.40
N ASP A 5 8.53 -2.00 -7.28
CA ASP A 5 8.01 -0.67 -6.92
C ASP A 5 7.15 -0.13 -8.05
N LEU A 6 5.86 0.08 -7.77
CA LEU A 6 4.91 0.63 -8.73
C LEU A 6 5.08 2.15 -8.94
N GLY A 7 5.98 2.79 -8.19
CA GLY A 7 6.36 4.19 -8.35
C GLY A 7 5.35 5.18 -7.79
N VAL A 8 4.31 4.68 -7.12
CA VAL A 8 3.28 5.45 -6.43
C VAL A 8 3.13 4.89 -5.03
N GLU A 9 2.92 5.74 -4.02
CA GLU A 9 2.38 5.30 -2.72
C GLU A 9 3.22 4.31 -1.91
N LYS A 10 4.49 4.10 -2.31
CA LYS A 10 5.32 2.97 -1.87
C LYS A 10 4.62 1.61 -2.07
N LEU A 11 3.71 1.54 -3.04
CA LEU A 11 3.05 0.31 -3.41
C LEU A 11 4.03 -0.57 -4.17
N VAL A 12 3.97 -1.85 -3.82
CA VAL A 12 4.67 -2.88 -4.56
C VAL A 12 3.73 -3.92 -5.09
N LEU A 13 4.11 -4.47 -6.23
CA LEU A 13 3.61 -5.73 -6.71
C LEU A 13 4.57 -6.83 -6.25
N VAL A 14 4.06 -7.80 -5.51
CA VAL A 14 4.81 -9.01 -5.14
C VAL A 14 4.62 -10.03 -6.26
N ILE A 15 5.73 -10.55 -6.77
CA ILE A 15 5.73 -11.53 -7.85
C ILE A 15 6.63 -12.72 -7.50
N PRO A 16 6.35 -13.92 -8.05
CA PRO A 16 7.24 -15.08 -7.89
C PRO A 16 8.66 -14.84 -8.41
N ASP A 17 9.65 -15.51 -7.81
CA ASP A 17 11.07 -15.35 -8.16
C ASP A 17 11.41 -15.87 -9.57
N GLU A 18 10.52 -16.67 -10.14
CA GLU A 18 10.66 -17.22 -11.49
C GLU A 18 10.30 -16.23 -12.61
N TYR A 19 9.79 -15.05 -12.26
CA TYR A 19 9.54 -13.97 -13.21
C TYR A 19 10.77 -13.06 -13.35
N ASP A 20 11.18 -12.83 -14.59
CA ASP A 20 12.05 -11.72 -14.94
C ASP A 20 11.23 -10.45 -15.14
N VAL A 21 11.78 -9.31 -14.70
CA VAL A 21 11.15 -7.98 -14.80
C VAL A 21 11.91 -7.12 -15.80
N GLU A 22 11.23 -6.71 -16.87
CA GLU A 22 11.74 -5.75 -17.85
C GLU A 22 10.96 -4.44 -17.78
N LEU A 23 11.66 -3.31 -17.78
CA LEU A 23 11.01 -1.99 -17.87
C LEU A 23 10.49 -1.75 -19.29
N ALA A 24 9.22 -1.42 -19.40
CA ALA A 24 8.60 -1.14 -20.70
C ALA A 24 8.84 0.31 -21.16
N ASP A 25 9.06 0.51 -22.46
CA ASP A 25 9.28 1.83 -23.07
C ASP A 25 8.09 2.81 -22.87
N TYR A 26 6.89 2.29 -22.62
CA TYR A 26 5.67 3.06 -22.42
C TYR A 26 5.39 3.45 -20.95
N GLY A 27 6.30 3.10 -20.02
CA GLY A 27 6.08 3.28 -18.59
C GLY A 27 5.26 2.12 -18.03
N GLY A 28 5.92 1.23 -17.30
CA GLY A 28 5.35 -0.01 -16.79
C GLY A 28 6.39 -1.13 -16.74
N PHE A 29 5.92 -2.35 -16.52
CA PHE A 29 6.72 -3.55 -16.36
C PHE A 29 6.21 -4.66 -17.28
N ILE A 30 7.12 -5.48 -17.79
CA ILE A 30 6.83 -6.74 -18.47
C ILE A 30 7.40 -7.86 -17.61
N LEU A 31 6.57 -8.85 -17.30
CA LEU A 31 6.88 -10.00 -16.47
C LEU A 31 6.85 -11.26 -17.34
N THR A 32 7.98 -11.93 -17.45
CA THR A 32 8.15 -13.17 -18.22
C THR A 32 8.74 -14.26 -17.34
N LYS A 33 8.29 -15.51 -17.46
CA LYS A 33 8.94 -16.61 -16.75
C LYS A 33 10.22 -17.08 -17.43
N ASP A 34 11.16 -17.52 -16.61
CA ASP A 34 12.46 -18.03 -17.02
C ASP A 34 12.36 -19.08 -18.15
N GLY A 35 12.99 -18.81 -19.29
CA GLY A 35 12.98 -19.70 -20.47
C GLY A 35 11.78 -19.57 -21.42
N VAL A 36 10.85 -18.64 -21.17
CA VAL A 36 9.78 -18.26 -22.10
C VAL A 36 10.27 -17.09 -22.98
N SER A 37 10.33 -17.28 -24.30
CA SER A 37 10.90 -16.25 -25.18
C SER A 37 9.93 -15.12 -25.55
N TYR A 38 8.60 -15.35 -25.52
CA TYR A 38 7.62 -14.35 -26.00
C TYR A 38 6.21 -14.45 -25.40
N LEU A 39 5.65 -15.63 -25.13
CA LEU A 39 4.31 -15.81 -24.55
C LEU A 39 4.28 -17.09 -23.71
N PRO A 40 3.50 -17.15 -22.62
CA PRO A 40 2.72 -16.05 -22.04
C PRO A 40 3.57 -15.04 -21.25
N TYR A 41 3.10 -13.81 -21.16
CA TYR A 41 3.71 -12.76 -20.32
C TYR A 41 2.63 -11.85 -19.73
N ILE A 42 2.98 -11.17 -18.63
CA ILE A 42 2.11 -10.20 -17.98
C ILE A 42 2.72 -8.81 -18.18
N SER A 43 1.95 -7.80 -18.56
CA SER A 43 2.38 -6.41 -18.47
C SER A 43 1.62 -5.69 -17.36
N VAL A 44 2.30 -4.74 -16.71
CA VAL A 44 1.73 -3.87 -15.66
C VAL A 44 1.95 -2.43 -16.08
N TYR A 45 0.89 -1.63 -16.18
CA TYR A 45 0.98 -0.28 -16.73
C TYR A 45 -0.13 0.63 -16.22
N GLU A 46 -0.12 1.88 -16.70
CA GLU A 46 -1.13 2.90 -16.38
C GLU A 46 -1.30 3.19 -14.88
N ILE A 47 -0.26 2.91 -14.09
CA ILE A 47 -0.21 3.09 -12.65
C ILE A 47 -0.36 4.57 -12.31
N ARG A 48 -1.41 4.90 -11.56
CA ARG A 48 -1.74 6.28 -11.20
C ARG A 48 -2.55 6.35 -9.92
N THR A 49 -2.49 7.49 -9.25
CA THR A 49 -3.48 7.86 -8.25
C THR A 49 -4.77 8.35 -8.93
N VAL A 50 -5.91 8.04 -8.31
CA VAL A 50 -7.26 8.41 -8.73
C VAL A 50 -7.95 9.18 -7.60
N GLY A 51 -8.71 10.21 -7.99
CA GLY A 51 -9.23 11.22 -7.07
C GLY A 51 -8.19 12.30 -6.73
N GLY A 52 -8.69 13.46 -6.33
CA GLY A 52 -7.90 14.66 -6.01
C GLY A 52 -8.14 15.13 -4.59
N GLU A 53 -8.16 16.45 -4.38
CA GLU A 53 -8.35 17.07 -3.05
C GLU A 53 -9.64 16.62 -2.34
N ASP A 54 -10.70 16.27 -3.09
CA ASP A 54 -11.98 15.77 -2.58
C ASP A 54 -12.15 14.25 -2.79
N PHE A 55 -11.11 13.43 -2.60
CA PHE A 55 -11.22 12.00 -2.82
C PHE A 55 -12.19 11.34 -1.83
N ASP A 56 -13.13 10.60 -2.40
CA ASP A 56 -14.08 9.75 -1.72
C ASP A 56 -13.94 8.35 -2.30
N PHE A 57 -13.45 7.41 -1.48
CA PHE A 57 -13.26 6.03 -1.93
C PHE A 57 -14.59 5.38 -2.33
N GLU A 58 -15.70 5.69 -1.67
CA GLU A 58 -17.00 5.11 -2.03
C GLU A 58 -17.41 5.58 -3.43
N GLN A 59 -17.22 6.87 -3.73
CA GLN A 59 -17.47 7.41 -5.07
C GLN A 59 -16.52 6.81 -6.11
N VAL A 60 -15.22 6.70 -5.81
CA VAL A 60 -14.25 6.08 -6.72
C VAL A 60 -14.58 4.63 -7.00
N LEU A 61 -15.00 3.87 -5.98
CA LEU A 61 -15.43 2.49 -6.14
C LEU A 61 -16.75 2.38 -6.91
N GLU A 62 -17.69 3.31 -6.70
CA GLU A 62 -18.94 3.38 -7.47
C GLU A 62 -18.66 3.68 -8.95
N ASP A 63 -17.79 4.64 -9.24
CA ASP A 63 -17.36 4.97 -10.60
C ASP A 63 -16.69 3.78 -11.27
N PHE A 64 -15.77 3.11 -10.55
CA PHE A 64 -15.08 1.91 -11.02
C PHE A 64 -16.05 0.75 -11.29
N THR A 65 -17.04 0.55 -10.42
CA THR A 65 -18.11 -0.45 -10.61
C THR A 65 -19.00 -0.10 -11.79
N THR A 66 -19.28 1.19 -11.97
CA THR A 66 -20.05 1.69 -13.10
C THR A 66 -19.32 1.47 -14.41
N GLU A 67 -18.01 1.71 -14.46
CA GLU A 67 -17.16 1.41 -15.63
C GLU A 67 -17.22 -0.08 -16.00
N ALA A 68 -17.03 -0.99 -15.04
CA ALA A 68 -17.17 -2.43 -15.27
C ALA A 68 -18.55 -2.80 -15.84
N SER A 69 -19.62 -2.20 -15.31
CA SER A 69 -20.98 -2.48 -15.77
C SER A 69 -21.25 -2.03 -17.22
N HIS A 70 -20.57 -0.97 -17.69
CA HIS A 70 -20.71 -0.48 -19.06
C HIS A 70 -20.16 -1.46 -20.10
N ILE A 71 -19.25 -2.34 -19.68
CA ILE A 71 -18.65 -3.39 -20.50
C ILE A 71 -19.18 -4.79 -20.14
N GLU A 72 -20.31 -4.85 -19.43
CA GLU A 72 -20.98 -6.09 -18.99
C GLU A 72 -20.14 -6.97 -18.04
N GLU A 73 -19.15 -6.39 -17.36
CA GLU A 73 -18.33 -7.07 -16.35
C GLU A 73 -18.76 -6.71 -14.92
N GLU A 74 -18.39 -7.59 -13.98
CA GLU A 74 -18.62 -7.39 -12.54
C GLU A 74 -17.29 -7.18 -11.80
N VAL A 75 -17.29 -6.22 -10.88
CA VAL A 75 -16.16 -6.01 -9.97
C VAL A 75 -16.08 -7.16 -8.98
N LYS A 76 -14.89 -7.75 -8.88
CA LYS A 76 -14.49 -8.76 -7.92
C LYS A 76 -13.65 -8.11 -6.82
N GLU A 77 -13.80 -8.63 -5.62
CA GLU A 77 -13.03 -8.25 -4.45
C GLU A 77 -12.03 -9.36 -4.11
N VAL A 78 -10.78 -8.98 -3.89
CA VAL A 78 -9.69 -9.87 -3.46
C VAL A 78 -8.90 -9.16 -2.38
N GLY A 79 -8.95 -9.69 -1.15
CA GLY A 79 -8.50 -8.96 0.04
C GLY A 79 -9.22 -7.60 0.15
N ASP A 80 -8.46 -6.51 0.11
CA ASP A 80 -8.95 -5.14 0.10
C ASP A 80 -8.78 -4.42 -1.25
N LYS A 81 -8.55 -5.19 -2.32
CA LYS A 81 -8.45 -4.74 -3.71
C LYS A 81 -9.73 -5.08 -4.46
N PHE A 82 -10.01 -4.27 -5.47
CA PHE A 82 -11.13 -4.44 -6.38
C PHE A 82 -10.59 -4.54 -7.80
N TYR A 83 -11.09 -5.50 -8.57
CA TYR A 83 -10.72 -5.59 -9.98
C TYR A 83 -11.88 -6.09 -10.81
N TYR A 84 -11.87 -5.75 -12.10
CA TYR A 84 -12.67 -6.45 -13.10
C TYR A 84 -11.74 -6.87 -14.23
N MET A 85 -12.15 -7.90 -14.97
CA MET A 85 -11.32 -8.49 -16.02
C MET A 85 -12.08 -8.46 -17.34
N THR A 86 -11.41 -8.09 -18.42
CA THR A 86 -11.96 -8.16 -19.78
C THR A 86 -11.12 -9.08 -20.64
N GLU A 87 -11.77 -9.73 -21.61
CA GLU A 87 -11.14 -10.63 -22.55
C GLU A 87 -11.09 -9.98 -23.94
N LEU A 88 -9.90 -9.93 -24.54
CA LEU A 88 -9.67 -9.38 -25.87
C LEU A 88 -9.02 -10.42 -26.78
N GLU A 89 -9.61 -10.63 -27.94
CA GLU A 89 -9.08 -11.52 -28.97
C GLU A 89 -8.49 -10.70 -30.13
N ILE A 90 -7.17 -10.78 -30.34
CA ILE A 90 -6.47 -10.00 -31.38
C ILE A 90 -5.54 -10.91 -32.18
N GLU A 91 -5.88 -11.15 -33.44
CA GLU A 91 -5.12 -12.03 -34.35
C GLU A 91 -4.87 -13.43 -33.75
N ASP A 92 -3.62 -13.76 -33.40
CA ASP A 92 -3.23 -15.05 -32.80
C ASP A 92 -3.03 -14.95 -31.26
N LEU A 93 -3.44 -13.82 -30.66
CA LEU A 93 -3.35 -13.53 -29.23
C LEU A 93 -4.72 -13.52 -28.57
N TYR A 94 -4.68 -13.90 -27.29
CA TYR A 94 -5.77 -13.76 -26.35
C TYR A 94 -5.24 -13.01 -25.14
N ILE A 95 -5.91 -11.93 -24.76
CA ILE A 95 -5.45 -11.00 -23.72
C ILE A 95 -6.52 -10.97 -22.63
N TYR A 96 -6.08 -11.19 -21.39
CA TYR A 96 -6.90 -10.93 -20.21
C TYR A 96 -6.41 -9.62 -19.59
N GLU A 97 -7.24 -8.59 -19.61
CA GLU A 97 -6.94 -7.27 -19.06
C GLU A 97 -7.65 -7.09 -17.72
N TYR A 98 -6.89 -6.89 -16.67
CA TYR A 98 -7.32 -6.68 -15.30
C TYR A 98 -7.17 -5.20 -14.96
N SER A 99 -8.28 -4.49 -14.83
CA SER A 99 -8.28 -3.19 -14.20
C SER A 99 -8.33 -3.38 -12.71
N VAL A 100 -7.37 -2.79 -11.99
CA VAL A 100 -7.22 -2.96 -10.54
C VAL A 100 -7.34 -1.62 -9.85
N LEU A 101 -8.19 -1.56 -8.83
CA LEU A 101 -8.34 -0.46 -7.90
C LEU A 101 -7.90 -0.93 -6.52
N TYR A 102 -6.92 -0.22 -5.97
CA TYR A 102 -6.45 -0.41 -4.61
C TYR A 102 -6.33 0.94 -3.91
N ASN A 103 -7.21 1.20 -2.94
CA ASN A 103 -7.35 2.51 -2.31
C ASN A 103 -7.63 3.59 -3.36
N ASN A 104 -6.75 4.56 -3.50
CA ASN A 104 -6.75 5.62 -4.50
C ASN A 104 -5.76 5.33 -5.64
N VAL A 105 -5.25 4.11 -5.78
CA VAL A 105 -4.35 3.74 -6.88
C VAL A 105 -5.08 2.83 -7.86
N ARG A 106 -4.99 3.18 -9.14
CA ARG A 106 -5.42 2.35 -10.25
C ARG A 106 -4.24 1.96 -11.11
N PHE A 107 -4.23 0.72 -11.55
CA PHE A 107 -3.27 0.20 -12.52
C PHE A 107 -3.91 -0.94 -13.31
N GLU A 108 -3.29 -1.28 -14.43
CA GLU A 108 -3.78 -2.32 -15.33
C GLU A 108 -2.76 -3.46 -15.38
N LEU A 109 -3.21 -4.72 -15.32
CA LEU A 109 -2.41 -5.88 -15.69
C LEU A 109 -2.98 -6.51 -16.96
N GLN A 110 -2.14 -6.83 -17.93
CA GLN A 110 -2.55 -7.61 -19.11
C GLN A 110 -1.76 -8.90 -19.20
N LEU A 111 -2.47 -10.03 -19.16
CA LEU A 111 -1.90 -11.34 -19.44
C LEU A 111 -2.09 -11.65 -20.93
N PHE A 112 -0.98 -11.79 -21.64
CA PHE A 112 -0.95 -12.17 -23.05
C PHE A 112 -0.71 -13.66 -23.19
N ILE A 113 -1.61 -14.35 -23.88
CA ILE A 113 -1.54 -15.79 -24.15
C ILE A 113 -1.70 -16.01 -25.66
N SER A 114 -1.07 -17.05 -26.21
CA SER A 114 -1.41 -17.48 -27.58
C SER A 114 -2.81 -18.11 -27.60
N GLN A 115 -3.57 -17.87 -28.67
CA GLN A 115 -4.88 -18.51 -28.85
C GLN A 115 -4.86 -20.05 -28.74
N SER A 116 -3.75 -20.70 -29.13
CA SER A 116 -3.63 -22.15 -29.02
C SER A 116 -3.60 -22.65 -27.59
N ASP A 117 -3.24 -21.78 -26.64
CA ASP A 117 -2.94 -22.15 -25.26
C ASP A 117 -4.02 -21.68 -24.28
N VAL A 118 -5.05 -20.93 -24.72
CA VAL A 118 -6.12 -20.36 -23.87
C VAL A 118 -6.79 -21.38 -22.95
N ASN A 119 -6.98 -22.62 -23.41
CA ASN A 119 -7.61 -23.69 -22.63
C ASN A 119 -6.59 -24.68 -22.04
N SER A 120 -5.33 -24.29 -21.96
CA SER A 120 -4.26 -25.12 -21.40
C SER A 120 -4.17 -24.96 -19.88
N GLU A 121 -3.52 -25.94 -19.24
CA GLU A 121 -3.12 -25.87 -17.83
C GLU A 121 -2.22 -24.64 -17.60
N LEU A 122 -1.26 -24.40 -18.51
CA LEU A 122 -0.39 -23.23 -18.49
C LEU A 122 -1.18 -21.92 -18.42
N ALA A 123 -2.23 -21.75 -19.24
CA ALA A 123 -3.04 -20.53 -19.19
C ALA A 123 -3.80 -20.40 -17.87
N SER A 124 -4.27 -21.52 -17.32
CA SER A 124 -4.96 -21.53 -16.03
C SER A 124 -4.04 -21.11 -14.88
N ASP A 125 -2.79 -21.60 -14.89
CA ASP A 125 -1.77 -21.26 -13.89
C ASP A 125 -1.46 -19.75 -13.92
N TYR A 126 -1.26 -19.17 -15.11
CA TYR A 126 -1.00 -17.72 -15.25
C TYR A 126 -2.20 -16.86 -14.86
N LEU A 127 -3.43 -17.33 -15.06
CA LEU A 127 -4.63 -16.63 -14.60
C LEU A 127 -4.71 -16.62 -13.08
N GLU A 128 -4.43 -17.75 -12.43
CA GLU A 128 -4.39 -17.86 -10.97
C GLU A 128 -3.29 -16.96 -10.38
N GLU A 129 -2.08 -17.03 -10.94
CA GLU A 129 -0.95 -16.21 -10.52
C GLU A 129 -1.20 -14.71 -10.73
N THR A 130 -1.84 -14.30 -11.83
CA THR A 130 -2.21 -12.89 -12.04
C THR A 130 -3.14 -12.39 -10.95
N VAL A 131 -4.12 -13.20 -10.52
CA VAL A 131 -5.02 -12.83 -9.43
C VAL A 131 -4.28 -12.81 -8.07
N GLN A 132 -3.39 -13.77 -7.83
CA GLN A 132 -2.53 -13.75 -6.63
C GLN A 132 -1.65 -12.48 -6.60
N MET A 133 -1.08 -12.07 -7.73
CA MET A 133 -0.32 -10.81 -7.81
C MET A 133 -1.17 -9.61 -7.41
N ILE A 134 -2.45 -9.56 -7.80
CA ILE A 134 -3.38 -8.50 -7.37
C ILE A 134 -3.60 -8.54 -5.85
N GLU A 135 -3.83 -9.74 -5.29
CA GLU A 135 -4.00 -9.95 -3.86
C GLU A 135 -2.81 -9.43 -3.06
N TYR A 136 -1.61 -9.73 -3.54
CA TYR A 136 -0.35 -9.37 -2.90
C TYR A 136 0.16 -7.95 -3.22
N VAL A 137 -0.65 -7.10 -3.87
CA VAL A 137 -0.29 -5.68 -3.97
C VAL A 137 -0.31 -5.07 -2.57
N GLY A 138 0.85 -4.62 -2.12
CA GLY A 138 1.09 -4.25 -0.73
C GLY A 138 1.92 -2.99 -0.60
N ILE A 139 2.22 -2.62 0.64
CA ILE A 139 3.22 -1.60 0.95
C ILE A 139 4.49 -2.34 1.40
N VAL A 140 5.66 -2.00 0.85
CA VAL A 140 6.92 -2.52 1.41
C VAL A 140 7.23 -1.82 2.72
N LEU A 141 7.48 -2.65 3.73
CA LEU A 141 7.85 -2.23 5.08
C LEU A 141 9.30 -2.58 5.42
N ASN A 142 10.08 -3.09 4.45
CA ASN A 142 11.45 -3.54 4.68
C ASN A 142 12.44 -2.76 3.81
N GLU A 143 13.35 -2.07 4.48
CA GLU A 143 14.63 -1.63 3.96
C GLU A 143 15.68 -2.23 4.92
N ASP A 144 16.86 -2.63 4.43
CA ASP A 144 17.93 -3.18 5.27
C ASP A 144 18.34 -2.14 6.33
N HIS A 145 18.04 -2.42 7.60
CA HIS A 145 18.17 -1.45 8.68
C HIS A 145 18.70 -2.04 9.97
N SER A 146 19.56 -1.28 10.65
CA SER A 146 19.86 -1.53 12.07
C SER A 146 18.91 -0.71 12.94
N SER A 147 18.03 -1.38 13.68
CA SER A 147 17.18 -0.74 14.68
C SER A 147 17.83 -0.76 16.07
N GLN A 148 17.51 0.23 16.88
CA GLN A 148 17.90 0.30 18.29
C GLN A 148 16.69 0.67 19.16
N ALA A 149 16.67 0.17 20.39
CA ALA A 149 15.65 0.57 21.36
C ALA A 149 15.74 2.09 21.64
N LEU A 150 14.59 2.75 21.67
CA LEU A 150 14.54 4.18 21.99
C LEU A 150 14.94 4.46 23.44
N THR A 151 15.61 5.59 23.63
CA THR A 151 15.89 6.15 24.94
C THR A 151 14.60 6.68 25.59
N PRO A 152 14.55 6.82 26.93
CA PRO A 152 13.41 7.41 27.61
C PRO A 152 13.08 8.84 27.14
N GLU A 153 14.09 9.62 26.75
CA GLU A 153 13.94 10.99 26.26
C GLU A 153 13.23 11.02 24.89
N GLU A 154 13.50 10.03 24.05
CA GLU A 154 12.86 9.89 22.73
C GLU A 154 11.41 9.43 22.85
N LEU A 155 11.14 8.48 23.76
CA LEU A 155 9.76 8.09 24.08
C LEU A 155 8.95 9.27 24.63
N GLU A 156 9.53 10.08 25.52
CA GLU A 156 8.91 11.31 26.03
C GLU A 156 8.70 12.33 24.90
N PHE A 157 9.65 12.45 23.96
CA PHE A 157 9.48 13.28 22.78
C PHE A 157 8.28 12.86 21.93
N ILE A 158 8.14 11.57 21.64
CA ILE A 158 6.99 11.03 20.88
C ILE A 158 5.69 11.31 21.64
N GLU A 159 5.62 10.93 22.92
CA GLU A 159 4.42 11.10 23.74
C GLU A 159 4.02 12.57 23.86
N SER A 160 4.98 13.47 24.05
CA SER A 160 4.72 14.91 24.15
C SER A 160 4.29 15.52 22.81
N SER A 161 4.79 15.00 21.69
CA SER A 161 4.40 15.42 20.34
C SER A 161 2.95 15.03 20.05
N VAL A 162 2.60 13.79 20.36
CA VAL A 162 1.23 13.25 20.24
C VAL A 162 0.26 13.99 21.17
N SER A 163 0.63 14.20 22.43
CA SER A 163 -0.18 14.95 23.41
C SER A 163 -0.52 16.35 22.94
N LYS A 164 0.48 17.07 22.40
CA LYS A 164 0.30 18.44 21.89
C LYS A 164 -0.66 18.48 20.70
N LEU A 165 -0.55 17.54 19.77
CA LEU A 165 -1.49 17.44 18.64
C LEU A 165 -2.91 17.16 19.11
N LEU A 166 -3.07 16.27 20.08
CA LEU A 166 -4.38 15.88 20.62
C LEU A 166 -4.99 16.93 21.57
N GLY A 167 -4.24 17.99 21.91
CA GLY A 167 -4.66 18.98 22.90
C GLY A 167 -4.89 18.38 24.29
N ALA A 168 -4.19 17.28 24.60
CA ALA A 168 -4.31 16.51 25.83
C ALA A 168 -3.03 16.59 26.64
N ASN A 169 -3.11 16.33 27.94
CA ASN A 169 -1.90 16.08 28.74
C ASN A 169 -1.59 14.58 28.81
N GLN A 170 -0.36 14.23 29.25
CA GLN A 170 0.12 12.85 29.32
C GLN A 170 -0.77 11.90 30.14
N TYR A 171 -1.49 12.40 31.16
CA TYR A 171 -2.39 11.59 31.98
C TYR A 171 -3.74 11.32 31.30
N GLU A 172 -4.09 12.12 30.28
CA GLU A 172 -5.34 12.01 29.52
C GLU A 172 -5.18 11.20 28.24
N LEU A 173 -3.95 11.06 27.72
CA LEU A 173 -3.66 10.38 26.47
C LEU A 173 -4.39 9.05 26.35
N LYS A 174 -4.22 8.16 27.32
CA LYS A 174 -4.89 6.85 27.31
C LYS A 174 -6.42 6.98 27.15
N SER A 175 -7.05 7.91 27.86
CA SER A 175 -8.49 8.14 27.74
C SER A 175 -8.91 8.68 26.38
N VAL A 176 -8.03 9.44 25.69
CA VAL A 176 -8.29 9.98 24.34
C VAL A 176 -8.20 8.87 23.29
N PHE A 177 -7.23 7.96 23.44
CA PHE A 177 -7.15 6.75 22.60
C PHE A 177 -8.33 5.81 22.87
N ASP A 178 -8.61 5.48 24.14
CA ASP A 178 -9.72 4.59 24.55
C ASP A 178 -11.10 5.08 24.07
N SER A 179 -11.28 6.39 23.87
CA SER A 179 -12.54 6.95 23.39
C SER A 179 -12.65 7.02 21.86
N GLY A 180 -11.63 6.58 21.11
CA GLY A 180 -11.55 6.74 19.64
C GLY A 180 -11.22 8.16 19.17
N LYS A 181 -11.12 9.14 20.08
CA LYS A 181 -10.98 10.56 19.73
C LYS A 181 -9.64 10.87 19.06
N ALA A 182 -8.59 10.12 19.38
CA ALA A 182 -7.29 10.26 18.72
C ALA A 182 -7.38 9.97 17.22
N LEU A 183 -8.12 8.93 16.84
CA LEU A 183 -8.38 8.57 15.45
C LEU A 183 -9.19 9.67 14.74
N ASP A 184 -10.29 10.11 15.37
CA ASP A 184 -11.16 11.16 14.82
C ASP A 184 -10.39 12.47 14.58
N ILE A 185 -9.50 12.85 15.51
CA ILE A 185 -8.67 14.05 15.36
C ILE A 185 -7.70 13.90 14.19
N LEU A 186 -7.02 12.75 14.08
CA LEU A 186 -6.07 12.56 12.98
C LEU A 186 -6.80 12.55 11.62
N GLN A 187 -7.94 11.87 11.52
CA GLN A 187 -8.77 11.88 10.31
C GLN A 187 -9.20 13.32 9.96
N TRP A 188 -9.74 14.07 10.92
CA TRP A 188 -10.17 15.45 10.71
C TRP A 188 -9.02 16.37 10.25
N LEU A 189 -7.82 16.20 10.81
CA LEU A 189 -6.64 16.97 10.39
C LEU A 189 -6.28 16.72 8.93
N PHE A 190 -6.52 15.50 8.44
CA PHE A 190 -6.22 15.07 7.08
C PHE A 190 -7.31 15.56 6.11
N ASP A 191 -8.57 15.33 6.45
CA ASP A 191 -9.73 15.74 5.65
C ASP A 191 -9.76 17.27 5.43
N GLU A 192 -9.52 18.05 6.49
CA GLU A 192 -9.53 19.52 6.41
C GLU A 192 -8.18 20.11 5.98
N GLN A 193 -7.21 19.27 5.60
CA GLN A 193 -5.86 19.66 5.22
C GLN A 193 -5.23 20.68 6.17
N CYS A 194 -5.35 20.43 7.48
CA CYS A 194 -4.90 21.33 8.54
C CYS A 194 -3.37 21.26 8.76
N PHE A 195 -2.59 21.37 7.68
CA PHE A 195 -1.13 21.32 7.65
C PHE A 195 -0.58 22.10 6.44
N ASP A 196 0.68 22.53 6.52
CA ASP A 196 1.45 23.02 5.37
C ASP A 196 2.45 21.93 4.98
N LEU A 197 2.48 21.52 3.71
CA LEU A 197 3.44 20.53 3.21
C LEU A 197 4.91 20.96 3.40
N LYS A 198 5.16 22.24 3.63
CA LYS A 198 6.50 22.77 3.93
C LYS A 198 6.86 22.69 5.42
N ASP A 199 5.90 22.49 6.31
CA ASP A 199 6.11 22.36 7.75
C ASP A 199 6.46 20.91 8.11
N LYS A 200 7.72 20.55 7.81
CA LYS A 200 8.25 19.21 8.09
C LYS A 200 8.15 18.81 9.56
N GLU A 201 8.19 19.77 10.49
CA GLU A 201 8.05 19.48 11.92
C GLU A 201 6.62 19.06 12.25
N TYR A 202 5.62 19.78 11.73
CA TYR A 202 4.23 19.42 11.93
C TYR A 202 3.86 18.10 11.25
N LEU A 203 4.29 17.90 10.00
CA LEU A 203 4.10 16.63 9.29
C LEU A 203 4.73 15.45 10.03
N GLY A 204 5.92 15.63 10.60
CA GLY A 204 6.55 14.64 11.46
C GLY A 204 5.68 14.27 12.67
N LYS A 205 5.03 15.25 13.31
CA LYS A 205 4.11 14.98 14.43
C LYS A 205 2.86 14.22 13.98
N LEU A 206 2.33 14.50 12.79
CA LEU A 206 1.21 13.74 12.22
C LEU A 206 1.60 12.26 12.03
N GLY A 207 2.79 12.01 11.48
CA GLY A 207 3.36 10.66 11.38
C GLY A 207 3.53 9.97 12.73
N LEU A 208 3.99 10.70 13.76
CA LEU A 208 4.09 10.15 15.12
C LEU A 208 2.73 9.81 15.73
N LEU A 209 1.70 10.63 15.51
CA LEU A 209 0.33 10.32 15.95
C LEU A 209 -0.23 9.11 15.20
N PHE A 210 0.03 8.98 13.90
CA PHE A 210 -0.30 7.79 13.12
C PHE A 210 0.37 6.53 13.70
N GLY A 211 1.68 6.57 13.95
CA GLY A 211 2.40 5.45 14.58
C GLY A 211 1.89 5.13 15.99
N ALA A 212 1.52 6.16 16.77
CA ALA A 212 0.94 5.94 18.10
C ALA A 212 -0.43 5.25 18.02
N LEU A 213 -1.25 5.55 17.01
CA LEU A 213 -2.50 4.83 16.75
C LEU A 213 -2.25 3.38 16.34
N LEU A 214 -1.27 3.13 15.46
CA LEU A 214 -0.92 1.77 15.04
C LEU A 214 -0.50 0.92 16.24
N ARG A 215 0.43 1.41 17.05
CA ARG A 215 0.85 0.73 18.29
C ARG A 215 -0.28 0.58 19.32
N TYR A 216 -1.22 1.54 19.37
CA TYR A 216 -2.35 1.46 20.30
C TYR A 216 -3.33 0.34 19.91
N TYR A 217 -3.67 0.23 18.62
CA TYR A 217 -4.59 -0.81 18.15
C TYR A 217 -3.93 -2.18 18.02
N TYR A 218 -2.63 -2.21 17.71
CA TYR A 218 -1.86 -3.43 17.45
C TYR A 218 -0.68 -3.51 18.42
N ILE A 219 -0.87 -4.27 19.50
CA ILE A 219 0.05 -4.35 20.66
C ILE A 219 1.45 -4.91 20.32
N ASP A 220 1.57 -5.56 19.17
CA ASP A 220 2.80 -6.22 18.74
C ASP A 220 3.84 -5.27 18.14
N PHE A 221 3.51 -3.98 17.99
CA PHE A 221 4.48 -2.96 17.56
C PHE A 221 5.19 -2.28 18.73
N GLU A 222 6.51 -2.16 18.62
CA GLU A 222 7.32 -1.38 19.55
C GLU A 222 8.10 -0.28 18.84
N TRP A 223 8.26 0.85 19.52
CA TRP A 223 9.02 1.97 18.99
C TRP A 223 10.52 1.68 19.00
N VAL A 224 11.15 1.88 17.86
CA VAL A 224 12.59 1.77 17.65
C VAL A 224 13.13 2.99 16.93
N GLY A 225 14.42 3.23 17.09
CA GLY A 225 15.18 4.21 16.32
C GLY A 225 15.92 3.53 15.20
N VAL A 226 15.87 4.08 14.00
CA VAL A 226 16.60 3.55 12.84
C VAL A 226 17.51 4.63 12.30
N GLU A 227 18.80 4.31 12.16
CA GLU A 227 19.74 5.13 11.40
C GLU A 227 19.74 4.63 9.95
N GLY A 228 19.18 5.45 9.04
CA GLY A 228 19.27 5.23 7.60
C GLY A 228 20.23 6.21 6.93
N ASP A 229 20.45 6.02 5.63
CA ASP A 229 21.32 6.89 4.82
C ASP A 229 20.85 8.36 4.78
N LEU A 230 19.56 8.59 5.00
CA LEU A 230 18.92 9.92 5.00
C LEU A 230 18.81 10.54 6.40
N GLY A 231 19.17 9.81 7.45
CA GLY A 231 19.16 10.28 8.84
C GLY A 231 18.49 9.31 9.81
N TYR A 232 18.29 9.80 11.03
CA TYR A 232 17.64 9.07 12.11
C TYR A 232 16.12 9.24 12.05
N GLU A 233 15.37 8.14 12.07
CA GLU A 233 13.90 8.14 12.07
C GLU A 233 13.33 7.28 13.21
N TYR A 234 12.19 7.72 13.75
CA TYR A 234 11.40 6.94 14.70
C TYR A 234 10.49 5.98 13.93
N ALA A 235 10.63 4.69 14.21
CA ALA A 235 9.96 3.62 13.50
C ALA A 235 9.26 2.66 14.47
N LEU A 236 8.39 1.80 13.94
CA LEU A 236 7.71 0.74 14.67
C LEU A 236 8.21 -0.60 14.17
N GLN A 237 8.86 -1.36 15.04
CA GLN A 237 9.24 -2.74 14.76
C GLN A 237 8.09 -3.65 15.17
N TYR A 238 7.72 -4.57 14.29
CA TYR A 238 6.75 -5.60 14.63
C TYR A 238 7.44 -6.75 15.35
N LYS A 239 7.08 -7.00 16.62
CA LYS A 239 7.69 -8.02 17.48
C LYS A 239 9.23 -7.93 17.44
N ASP A 240 9.91 -9.07 17.56
CA ASP A 240 11.37 -9.17 17.43
C ASP A 240 11.78 -9.54 15.99
N THR A 241 11.19 -8.87 14.99
CA THR A 241 11.33 -9.24 13.57
C THR A 241 12.05 -8.15 12.76
N GLU A 242 12.38 -8.42 11.50
CA GLU A 242 13.01 -7.42 10.62
C GLU A 242 12.01 -6.41 10.03
N VAL A 243 10.70 -6.60 10.28
CA VAL A 243 9.66 -5.72 9.73
C VAL A 243 9.56 -4.41 10.51
N VAL A 244 9.81 -3.30 9.80
CA VAL A 244 9.91 -1.97 10.38
C VAL A 244 9.07 -0.94 9.62
N ILE A 245 8.06 -0.40 10.27
CA ILE A 245 7.23 0.65 9.68
C ILE A 245 7.82 2.01 10.04
N PHE A 246 7.91 2.90 9.05
CA PHE A 246 8.35 4.29 9.21
C PHE A 246 7.14 5.23 9.16
N PRO A 247 6.47 5.55 10.29
CA PRO A 247 5.18 6.22 10.28
C PRO A 247 5.26 7.63 9.69
N ILE A 248 6.38 8.33 9.91
CA ILE A 248 6.61 9.67 9.38
C ILE A 248 6.75 9.60 7.86
N SER A 249 7.70 8.82 7.35
CA SER A 249 7.89 8.64 5.91
C SER A 249 6.62 8.14 5.21
N LEU A 250 5.89 7.21 5.84
CA LEU A 250 4.64 6.66 5.31
C LEU A 250 3.55 7.72 5.20
N VAL A 251 3.38 8.59 6.19
CA VAL A 251 2.40 9.69 6.13
C VAL A 251 2.86 10.80 5.19
N VAL A 252 4.12 11.23 5.28
CA VAL A 252 4.63 12.37 4.50
C VAL A 252 4.59 12.11 3.01
N SER A 253 5.08 10.94 2.56
CA SER A 253 5.08 10.59 1.14
C SER A 253 3.68 10.66 0.54
N ARG A 254 2.67 10.29 1.32
CA ARG A 254 1.27 10.31 0.94
C ARG A 254 0.67 11.70 0.82
N LEU A 255 0.93 12.52 1.84
CA LEU A 255 0.53 13.91 1.82
C LEU A 255 1.21 14.69 0.68
N GLU A 256 2.47 14.40 0.38
CA GLU A 256 3.22 15.00 -0.74
C GLU A 256 2.67 14.58 -2.11
N ALA A 257 2.15 13.35 -2.22
CA ALA A 257 1.46 12.85 -3.40
C ALA A 257 0.02 13.39 -3.55
N GLY A 258 -0.46 14.16 -2.57
CA GLY A 258 -1.81 14.75 -2.58
C GLY A 258 -2.92 13.73 -2.31
N GLU A 259 -2.58 12.67 -1.58
CA GLU A 259 -3.49 11.57 -1.32
C GLU A 259 -4.48 11.90 -0.21
N HIS A 260 -5.68 11.37 -0.36
CA HIS A 260 -6.65 11.35 0.71
C HIS A 260 -6.56 10.03 1.47
N ILE A 261 -6.36 10.13 2.77
CA ILE A 261 -6.00 8.99 3.60
C ILE A 261 -7.15 8.70 4.57
N GLN A 262 -7.77 7.53 4.42
CA GLN A 262 -8.69 6.97 5.41
C GLN A 262 -7.85 6.29 6.50
N ILE A 263 -7.63 6.97 7.62
CA ILE A 263 -6.66 6.57 8.66
C ILE A 263 -6.96 5.18 9.20
N ALA A 264 -8.23 4.88 9.52
CA ALA A 264 -8.62 3.57 10.05
C ALA A 264 -8.25 2.44 9.08
N ARG A 265 -8.59 2.62 7.80
CA ARG A 265 -8.30 1.64 6.75
C ARG A 265 -6.79 1.47 6.54
N LEU A 266 -6.03 2.57 6.56
CA LEU A 266 -4.59 2.51 6.39
C LEU A 266 -3.92 1.76 7.55
N LEU A 267 -4.38 1.97 8.79
CA LEU A 267 -3.89 1.21 9.95
C LEU A 267 -4.14 -0.29 9.79
N ASP A 268 -5.35 -0.68 9.41
CA ASP A 268 -5.75 -2.08 9.22
C ASP A 268 -4.95 -2.73 8.09
N LYS A 269 -4.78 -2.03 6.97
CA LYS A 269 -4.01 -2.49 5.81
C LYS A 269 -2.54 -2.71 6.14
N ILE A 270 -1.92 -1.79 6.86
CA ILE A 270 -0.52 -1.95 7.29
C ILE A 270 -0.40 -3.17 8.20
N PHE A 271 -1.31 -3.34 9.16
CA PHE A 271 -1.27 -4.49 10.05
C PHE A 271 -1.46 -5.82 9.28
N GLN A 272 -2.43 -5.89 8.36
CA GLN A 272 -2.61 -7.06 7.50
C GLN A 272 -1.37 -7.34 6.66
N SER A 273 -0.78 -6.32 6.03
CA SER A 273 0.45 -6.49 5.23
C SER A 273 1.62 -7.03 6.05
N VAL A 274 1.69 -6.66 7.35
CA VAL A 274 2.70 -7.21 8.27
C VAL A 274 2.37 -8.66 8.63
N GLU A 275 1.13 -8.97 9.02
CA GLU A 275 0.72 -10.34 9.38
C GLU A 275 0.92 -11.31 8.20
N ASP A 276 0.55 -10.93 6.98
CA ASP A 276 0.70 -11.76 5.78
C ASP A 276 2.17 -12.09 5.52
N GLN A 277 3.08 -11.13 5.72
CA GLN A 277 4.53 -11.35 5.63
C GLN A 277 5.05 -12.33 6.69
N PHE A 278 4.34 -12.49 7.81
CA PHE A 278 4.69 -13.46 8.87
C PHE A 278 4.02 -14.82 8.73
N GLU A 279 2.86 -14.93 8.07
CA GLU A 279 2.23 -16.23 7.83
C GLU A 279 2.94 -17.03 6.70
N GLU A 280 3.74 -16.35 5.87
CA GLU A 280 4.52 -16.97 4.78
C GLU A 280 5.94 -17.45 5.16
N GLU A 281 6.39 -17.22 6.42
CA GLU A 281 7.67 -17.75 6.98
C GLU A 281 7.53 -19.04 7.81
#